data_AF-A0A7Z9KBP5-F1
#
_entry.id   AF-A0A7Z9KBP5-F1
#
_cell.length_a   1.000
_cell.length_b   1.000
_cell.length_c   1.000
_cell.angle_alpha   90.00
_cell.angle_beta   90.00
_cell.angle_gamma   90.00
#
_symmetry.space_group_name_H-M   'P 1'
#
loop_
_entity.id
_entity.type
_entity.pdbx_description
1 polymer ?
#
loop_
_entity_poly.entity_id
_entity_poly.type
_entity_poly.pdbx_seq_one_letter_code
_entity_poly.pdbx_strand_id
1 'polypeptide(L)'
;MTRPSANAGKFLSLTRQANLRWISWGWTDLQDAARACRLAIEKDWRGHKVFFINGDETKLSIPTLEAIVRVYPGVPLRKPLDGFASVLDTSKAERIMG
;
A
#
# COMPACT_ATOMS: atom_id res chain seq x y z
N MET A 1 -1.92 -11.40 3.22
CA MET A 1 -2.17 -11.02 4.64
C MET A 1 -3.14 -9.83 4.65
N THR A 2 -4.42 -10.07 4.33
CA THR A 2 -5.38 -9.00 4.01
C THR A 2 -6.59 -9.10 4.93
N ARG A 3 -6.56 -8.34 6.03
CA ARG A 3 -7.80 -8.04 6.76
C ARG A 3 -8.49 -6.90 6.02
N PRO A 4 -9.81 -7.01 5.73
CA PRO A 4 -10.57 -5.87 5.23
C PRO A 4 -10.39 -4.71 6.20
N SER A 5 -10.01 -3.53 5.71
CA SER A 5 -9.78 -2.39 6.58
C SER A 5 -11.13 -1.92 7.16
N ALA A 6 -11.43 -2.36 8.40
CA ALA A 6 -12.56 -1.87 9.19
C ALA A 6 -12.47 -0.34 9.50
N ASN A 7 -11.43 0.32 9.01
CA ASN A 7 -11.10 1.73 9.22
C ASN A 7 -11.10 2.58 7.94
N ALA A 8 -11.52 2.05 6.79
CA ALA A 8 -11.70 2.86 5.58
C ALA A 8 -12.58 4.10 5.86
N GLY A 9 -13.64 3.97 6.68
CA GLY A 9 -14.60 5.05 6.93
C GLY A 9 -14.20 6.12 7.96
N LYS A 10 -13.17 5.94 8.79
CA LYS A 10 -12.95 6.81 9.98
C LYS A 10 -11.84 7.86 9.85
N PHE A 11 -11.07 7.87 8.77
CA PHE A 11 -10.03 8.89 8.53
C PHE A 11 -10.44 9.93 7.47
N LEU A 12 -11.56 9.72 6.77
CA LEU A 12 -11.96 10.52 5.61
C LEU A 12 -12.36 11.98 5.92
N SER A 13 -12.55 12.38 7.17
CA SER A 13 -13.01 13.74 7.49
C SER A 13 -11.89 14.78 7.63
N LEU A 14 -10.62 14.38 7.67
CA LEU A 14 -9.52 15.28 8.06
C LEU A 14 -8.65 15.80 6.91
N THR A 15 -8.86 15.37 5.67
CA THR A 15 -8.02 15.82 4.55
C THR A 15 -8.82 16.57 3.50
N ARG A 16 -8.84 17.91 3.61
CA ARG A 16 -8.69 18.74 2.40
C ARG A 16 -7.35 18.29 1.78
N GLN A 17 -7.37 17.35 0.83
CA GLN A 17 -6.15 16.80 0.23
C GLN A 17 -5.48 17.88 -0.63
N ALA A 18 -4.74 18.77 0.05
CA ALA A 18 -3.94 19.78 -0.59
C ALA A 18 -2.79 19.08 -1.32
N ASN A 19 -2.89 19.07 -2.64
CA ASN A 19 -1.92 18.56 -3.60
C ASN A 19 -1.55 17.07 -3.43
N LEU A 20 -2.30 16.22 -4.15
CA LEU A 20 -2.13 14.75 -4.24
C LEU A 20 -0.69 14.29 -4.52
N ARG A 21 0.15 15.16 -5.08
CA ARG A 21 1.56 14.86 -5.38
C ARG A 21 2.44 14.71 -4.13
N TRP A 22 2.08 15.35 -3.02
CA TRP A 22 2.94 15.42 -1.82
C TRP A 22 2.46 14.55 -0.66
N ILE A 23 1.34 13.85 -0.82
CA ILE A 23 0.80 12.95 0.20
C ILE A 23 1.23 11.51 -0.07
N SER A 24 1.44 10.74 0.99
CA SER A 24 1.64 9.29 0.87
C SER A 24 0.33 8.61 0.46
N TRP A 25 0.38 7.78 -0.58
CA TRP A 25 -0.78 6.99 -1.03
C TRP A 25 -0.85 5.63 -0.34
N GLY A 26 0.29 5.18 0.19
CA GLY A 26 0.44 3.93 0.94
C GLY A 26 0.27 4.13 2.44
N TRP A 27 -0.05 3.02 3.11
CA TRP A 27 -0.18 2.91 4.55
C TRP A 27 0.17 1.50 4.97
N THR A 28 0.55 1.33 6.24
CA THR A 28 0.89 0.02 6.80
C THR A 28 0.24 -0.08 8.18
N ASP A 29 -0.44 -1.19 8.45
CA ASP A 29 -0.93 -1.46 9.80
C ASP A 29 0.26 -1.68 10.75
N LEU A 30 0.15 -1.19 11.99
CA LEU A 30 1.20 -1.33 12.98
C LEU A 30 1.54 -2.80 13.26
N GLN A 31 0.54 -3.69 13.28
CA GLN A 31 0.74 -5.12 13.52
C GLN A 31 1.43 -5.78 12.34
N ASP A 32 1.12 -5.36 11.10
CA ASP A 32 1.78 -5.88 9.90
C ASP A 32 3.24 -5.44 9.83
N ALA A 33 3.54 -4.18 10.19
CA ALA A 33 4.90 -3.69 10.31
C ALA A 33 5.70 -4.45 11.38
N ALA A 34 5.14 -4.61 12.58
CA ALA A 34 5.79 -5.36 13.66
C ALA A 34 6.04 -6.83 13.28
N ARG A 35 5.05 -7.45 12.63
CA ARG A 35 5.17 -8.83 12.14
C ARG A 35 6.23 -8.95 11.05
N ALA A 36 6.31 -8.00 10.12
CA ALA A 36 7.34 -7.99 9.08
C ALA A 36 8.75 -7.89 9.69
N CYS A 37 8.96 -7.04 10.70
CA CYS A 37 10.24 -6.95 11.42
C CYS A 37 10.61 -8.26 12.10
N ARG A 38 9.66 -8.93 12.75
CA ARG A 38 9.89 -10.24 13.39
C ARG A 38 10.24 -11.31 12.35
N LEU A 39 9.45 -11.39 11.28
CA LEU A 39 9.67 -12.34 10.18
C LEU A 39 10.97 -12.05 9.42
N ALA A 40 11.45 -10.80 9.42
CA ALA A 40 12.72 -10.42 8.84
C ALA A 40 13.93 -11.13 9.49
N ILE A 41 13.76 -11.58 10.74
CA ILE A 41 14.80 -12.26 11.52
C ILE A 41 14.54 -13.77 11.54
N GLU A 42 13.28 -14.18 11.71
CA GLU A 42 12.94 -15.59 11.98
C GLU A 42 12.85 -16.46 10.72
N LYS A 43 12.57 -15.88 9.54
CA LYS A 43 12.42 -16.66 8.31
C LYS A 43 13.78 -17.09 7.77
N ASP A 44 13.83 -18.31 7.27
CA ASP A 44 15.03 -18.82 6.60
C ASP A 44 15.13 -18.22 5.19
N TRP A 45 16.14 -17.38 5.00
CA TRP A 45 16.60 -16.95 3.70
C TRP A 45 18.08 -16.63 3.70
N ARG A 46 18.70 -16.70 2.52
CA ARG A 46 20.09 -16.33 2.31
C ARG A 46 20.21 -14.95 1.68
N GLY A 47 21.20 -14.19 2.14
CA GLY A 47 21.55 -12.88 1.62
C GLY A 47 20.51 -11.80 1.94
N HIS A 48 20.42 -10.80 1.07
CA HIS A 48 19.58 -9.62 1.25
C HIS A 48 18.28 -9.71 0.44
N LYS A 49 17.15 -9.32 1.04
CA LYS A 49 15.85 -9.22 0.37
C LYS A 49 15.16 -7.91 0.72
N VAL A 50 14.64 -7.24 -0.30
CA VAL A 50 13.80 -6.03 -0.17
C VAL A 50 12.33 -6.41 -0.32
N PHE A 51 11.48 -5.83 0.52
CA PHE A 51 10.04 -6.06 0.54
C PHE A 51 9.29 -4.74 0.68
N PHE A 52 8.10 -4.65 0.07
CA PHE A 52 7.10 -3.66 0.44
C PHE A 52 6.16 -4.28 1.47
N ILE A 53 5.97 -3.58 2.59
CA ILE A 53 4.98 -3.92 3.61
C ILE A 53 3.96 -2.78 3.64
N ASN A 54 2.79 -3.01 3.04
CA ASN A 54 1.78 -1.97 2.80
C ASN A 54 0.40 -2.62 2.70
N GLY A 55 -0.65 -1.85 2.98
CA GLY A 55 -2.03 -2.23 2.70
C GLY A 55 -2.27 -2.47 1.20
N ASP A 56 -3.30 -3.24 0.89
CA ASP A 56 -3.75 -3.51 -0.48
C ASP A 56 -4.55 -2.35 -1.10
N GLU A 57 -5.04 -1.43 -0.26
CA GLU A 57 -5.77 -0.22 -0.68
C GLU A 57 -5.01 1.08 -0.41
N THR A 58 -5.33 2.12 -1.17
CA THR A 58 -4.85 3.50 -0.95
C THR A 58 -5.68 4.22 0.12
N LYS A 59 -5.07 5.21 0.79
CA LYS A 59 -5.78 6.13 1.71
C LYS A 59 -6.36 7.37 1.03
N LEU A 60 -6.28 7.45 -0.30
CA LEU A 60 -6.86 8.55 -1.05
C LEU A 60 -8.39 8.57 -0.94
N SER A 61 -8.97 9.74 -1.11
CA SER A 61 -10.43 9.91 -1.11
C SER A 61 -11.06 9.62 -2.49
N ILE A 62 -10.23 9.41 -3.51
CA ILE A 62 -10.62 9.11 -4.89
C ILE A 62 -9.96 7.80 -5.35
N PRO A 63 -10.53 7.13 -6.36
CA PRO A 63 -9.93 5.94 -6.96
C PRO A 63 -8.47 6.16 -7.39
N THR A 64 -7.66 5.12 -7.25
CA THR A 64 -6.20 5.21 -7.48
C THR A 64 -5.90 5.63 -8.92
N LEU A 65 -6.60 5.06 -9.89
CA LEU A 65 -6.38 5.39 -11.30
C LEU A 65 -6.72 6.86 -11.60
N GLU A 66 -7.77 7.40 -10.98
CA GLU A 66 -8.13 8.80 -11.12
C GLU A 66 -7.03 9.72 -10.56
N ALA A 67 -6.47 9.38 -9.40
CA ALA A 67 -5.34 10.10 -8.83
C ALA A 67 -4.09 10.05 -9.73
N ILE A 68 -3.79 8.89 -10.32
CA ILE A 68 -2.67 8.72 -11.26
C ILE A 68 -2.83 9.64 -12.46
N VAL A 69 -4.00 9.62 -13.12
CA VAL A 69 -4.23 10.45 -14.30
C VAL A 69 -4.08 11.95 -13.99
N ARG A 70 -4.53 12.39 -12.81
CA ARG A 70 -4.43 13.79 -12.37
C ARG A 70 -2.99 14.24 -12.07
N VAL A 71 -2.16 13.38 -11.49
CA VAL A 71 -0.84 13.76 -10.95
C VAL A 71 0.34 13.29 -11.80
N TYR A 72 0.20 12.12 -12.43
CA TYR A 72 1.23 11.42 -13.19
C TYR A 72 0.65 10.91 -14.53
N PRO A 73 0.17 11.80 -15.41
CA PRO A 73 -0.45 11.41 -16.67
C PRO A 73 0.52 10.61 -17.53
N GLY A 74 0.03 9.50 -18.11
CA GLY A 74 0.80 8.67 -19.04
C GLY A 74 1.78 7.68 -18.38
N VAL A 75 1.79 7.55 -17.04
CA VAL A 75 2.62 6.54 -16.38
C VAL A 75 2.15 5.12 -16.77
N PRO A 76 3.07 4.23 -17.18
CA PRO A 76 2.69 2.87 -17.56
C PRO A 76 2.26 2.06 -16.33
N LEU A 77 1.12 1.37 -16.45
CA LEU A 77 0.63 0.45 -15.42
C LEU A 77 1.10 -0.96 -15.72
N ARG A 78 1.67 -1.63 -14.72
CA ARG A 78 2.13 -3.02 -14.82
C ARG A 78 1.05 -4.05 -14.47
N LYS A 79 -0.01 -3.60 -13.80
CA LYS A 79 -1.21 -4.38 -13.44
C LYS A 79 -2.42 -3.45 -13.38
N PRO A 80 -3.66 -3.96 -13.56
CA PRO A 80 -4.86 -3.18 -13.32
C PRO A 80 -4.89 -2.62 -11.89
N LEU A 81 -5.44 -1.41 -11.72
CA LEU A 81 -5.62 -0.74 -10.44
C LEU A 81 -7.09 -0.37 -10.28
N ASP A 82 -7.89 -1.36 -9.88
CA ASP A 82 -9.33 -1.22 -9.74
C ASP A 82 -9.70 -0.53 -8.41
N GLY A 83 -10.66 0.40 -8.47
CA GLY A 83 -11.14 1.14 -7.30
C GLY A 83 -10.00 1.84 -6.54
N PHE A 84 -9.78 1.42 -5.30
CA PHE A 84 -8.78 1.98 -4.38
C PHE A 84 -7.52 1.12 -4.28
N ALA A 85 -7.24 0.22 -5.23
CA ALA A 85 -6.06 -0.64 -5.18
C ALA A 85 -4.75 0.15 -4.96
N SER A 86 -3.86 -0.35 -4.11
CA SER A 86 -2.57 0.26 -3.81
C SER A 86 -1.64 0.24 -5.03
N VAL A 87 -0.85 1.30 -5.16
CA VAL A 87 0.23 1.39 -6.17
C VAL A 87 1.49 0.61 -5.77
N LEU A 88 1.56 0.11 -4.53
CA LEU A 88 2.68 -0.68 -4.03
C LEU A 88 2.37 -2.17 -4.12
N ASP A 89 3.29 -2.91 -4.74
CA ASP A 89 3.13 -4.35 -4.96
C ASP A 89 3.72 -5.18 -3.81
N THR A 90 2.84 -5.80 -3.03
CA THR A 90 3.20 -6.58 -1.83
C THR A 90 3.23 -8.09 -2.07
N SER A 91 2.94 -8.56 -3.29
CA SER A 91 2.86 -10.00 -3.60
C SER A 91 4.13 -10.79 -3.25
N LYS A 92 5.32 -10.14 -3.29
CA LYS A 92 6.57 -10.77 -2.84
C LYS A 92 6.58 -11.02 -1.33
N ALA A 93 6.10 -10.06 -0.54
CA ALA A 93 6.03 -10.19 0.91
C ALA A 93 5.04 -11.31 1.27
N GLU A 94 3.85 -11.31 0.68
CA GLU A 94 2.84 -12.35 0.93
C GLU A 94 3.35 -13.75 0.60
N ARG A 95 4.07 -13.91 -0.51
CA ARG A 95 4.61 -15.23 -0.90
C ARG A 95 5.71 -15.74 0.03
N ILE A 96 6.54 -14.85 0.59
CA ILE A 96 7.76 -15.25 1.31
C ILE A 96 7.57 -15.16 2.84
N MET A 97 6.98 -14.07 3.30
CA MET A 97 6.74 -13.79 4.72
C MET A 97 5.44 -14.45 5.21
N GLY A 98 4.44 -14.57 4.34
CA GLY A 98 3.10 -15.09 4.66
C GLY A 98 2.16 -13.97 5.06
#